data_AF-A0A2N9X997-F1
#
_entry.id   AF-A0A2N9X997-F1
#
_cell.length_a   1.000
_cell.length_b   1.000
_cell.length_c   1.000
_cell.angle_alpha   90.00
_cell.angle_beta   90.00
_cell.angle_gamma   90.00
#
_symmetry.space_group_name_H-M   'P 1'
#
loop_
_entity.id
_entity.type
_entity.pdbx_description
1 polymer ?
#
loop_
_entity_poly.entity_id
_entity_poly.type
_entity_poly.pdbx_seq_one_letter_code
_entity_poly.pdbx_strand_id
1 'polypeptide(L)'
;MFQRLKRTWPLMLLWLDLIYSFILNIGASVSLEQTPASGNSLPLSPDIAFSWLQVIANGGMVLTLSFAFIVLLQLNRAMQQHQFWPLTPVRIAALLIVLAFSLPAWWQWLWAGWALAHGQMVVEWHNLRYLIVSILLLYPAYLCLRLMWIRNRQHTRKPDSGHTISPDQMPPSA
;
A
#
# COMPACT_ATOMS: atom_id res chain seq x y z
N MET A 1 19.06 -10.54 13.59
CA MET A 1 17.59 -10.73 13.49
C MET A 1 16.80 -9.46 13.86
N PHE A 2 17.14 -8.78 14.97
CA PHE A 2 16.45 -7.58 15.47
C PHE A 2 16.35 -6.38 14.49
N GLN A 3 17.38 -6.08 13.70
CA GLN A 3 17.31 -4.98 12.72
C GLN A 3 16.29 -5.25 11.59
N ARG A 4 16.09 -6.53 11.23
CA ARG A 4 15.10 -6.92 10.21
C ARG A 4 13.67 -6.78 10.74
N LEU A 5 13.46 -7.08 12.02
CA LEU A 5 12.16 -6.95 12.68
C LEU A 5 11.78 -5.46 12.87
N LYS A 6 12.72 -4.62 13.34
CA LYS A 6 12.51 -3.17 13.49
C LYS A 6 12.08 -2.49 12.18
N ARG A 7 12.65 -2.91 11.05
CA ARG A 7 12.35 -2.34 9.73
C ARG A 7 11.03 -2.85 9.13
N THR A 8 10.44 -3.89 9.72
CA THR A 8 9.18 -4.50 9.27
C THR A 8 8.01 -4.11 10.15
N TRP A 9 8.29 -3.68 11.38
CA TRP A 9 7.33 -3.29 12.39
C TRP A 9 6.27 -2.28 11.93
N PRO A 10 6.60 -1.19 11.18
CA PRO A 10 5.59 -0.23 10.73
C PRO A 10 4.54 -0.87 9.82
N LEU A 11 4.96 -1.79 8.93
CA LEU A 11 4.03 -2.51 8.06
C LEU A 11 3.14 -3.46 8.86
N MET A 12 3.68 -4.14 9.88
CA MET A 12 2.88 -5.03 10.73
C MET A 12 1.83 -4.27 11.52
N LEU A 13 2.18 -3.10 12.06
CA LEU A 13 1.21 -2.25 12.78
C LEU A 13 0.11 -1.73 11.85
N LEU A 14 0.46 -1.27 10.64
CA LEU A 14 -0.54 -0.87 9.64
C LEU A 14 -1.45 -2.03 9.24
N TRP A 15 -0.88 -3.22 9.13
CA TRP A 15 -1.64 -4.41 8.77
C TRP A 15 -2.60 -4.83 9.90
N LEU A 16 -2.17 -4.72 11.15
CA LEU A 16 -3.01 -4.97 12.31
C LEU A 16 -4.14 -3.93 12.42
N ASP A 17 -3.83 -2.65 12.20
CA ASP A 17 -4.83 -1.57 12.19
C ASP A 17 -5.87 -1.75 11.08
N LEU A 18 -5.44 -2.22 9.90
CA LEU A 18 -6.32 -2.56 8.78
C LEU A 18 -7.31 -3.69 9.15
N ILE A 19 -6.80 -4.78 9.75
CA ILE A 19 -7.63 -5.90 10.21
C ILE A 19 -8.59 -5.43 11.31
N TYR A 20 -8.10 -4.64 12.26
CA TYR A 20 -8.92 -4.10 13.34
C TYR A 20 -10.05 -3.21 12.82
N SER A 21 -9.75 -2.32 11.86
CA SER A 21 -10.76 -1.48 11.20
C SER A 21 -11.81 -2.30 10.47
N PHE A 22 -11.41 -3.40 9.84
CA PHE A 22 -12.34 -4.32 9.19
C PHE A 22 -13.25 -5.03 10.19
N ILE A 23 -12.72 -5.50 11.32
CA ILE A 23 -13.53 -6.09 12.40
C ILE A 23 -14.56 -5.08 12.93
N LEU A 24 -14.15 -3.81 13.12
CA LEU A 24 -15.08 -2.75 13.49
C LEU A 24 -16.15 -2.51 12.42
N ASN A 25 -15.79 -2.60 11.13
CA ASN A 25 -16.72 -2.46 10.03
C ASN A 25 -17.76 -3.61 10.00
N ILE A 26 -17.33 -4.86 10.25
CA ILE A 26 -18.25 -6.00 10.43
C ILE A 26 -19.19 -5.74 11.62
N GLY A 27 -18.65 -5.34 12.76
CA GLY A 27 -19.45 -5.06 13.96
C GLY A 27 -20.51 -3.98 13.72
N ALA A 28 -20.15 -2.92 13.00
CA ALA A 28 -21.09 -1.86 12.60
C ALA A 28 -22.20 -2.41 11.71
N SER A 29 -21.87 -3.20 10.68
CA SER A 29 -22.86 -3.81 9.79
C SER A 29 -23.80 -4.77 10.51
N VAL A 30 -23.30 -5.55 11.48
CA VAL A 30 -24.14 -6.46 12.30
C VAL A 30 -25.05 -5.65 13.24
N SER A 31 -24.56 -4.57 13.84
CA SER A 31 -25.38 -3.72 14.73
C SER A 31 -26.53 -3.02 14.01
N LEU A 32 -26.33 -2.65 12.73
CA LEU A 32 -27.38 -2.12 11.86
C LEU A 32 -28.48 -3.15 11.60
N GLU A 33 -28.11 -4.43 11.47
CA GLU A 33 -29.05 -5.55 11.28
C GLU A 33 -29.89 -5.83 12.55
N GLN A 34 -29.36 -5.50 13.73
CA GLN A 34 -30.02 -5.70 15.03
C GLN A 34 -30.97 -4.55 15.43
N THR A 35 -31.00 -3.44 14.68
CA THR A 35 -31.92 -2.34 14.97
C THR A 35 -33.34 -2.77 14.57
N PRO A 36 -34.27 -2.95 15.51
CA PRO A 36 -35.60 -3.48 15.18
C PRO A 36 -36.31 -2.47 14.28
N ALA A 37 -36.64 -2.92 13.06
CA ALA A 37 -37.49 -2.18 12.15
C ALA A 37 -38.77 -1.78 12.91
N SER A 38 -38.96 -0.48 13.10
CA SER A 38 -40.14 0.05 13.77
C SER A 38 -41.36 -0.30 12.94
N GLY A 39 -42.15 -1.27 13.42
CA GLY A 39 -43.54 -1.55 13.04
C GLY A 39 -43.94 -1.47 11.56
N ASN A 40 -44.22 -2.64 10.98
CA ASN A 40 -45.17 -2.82 9.87
C ASN A 40 -44.76 -2.37 8.44
N SER A 41 -43.56 -2.72 7.96
CA SER A 41 -43.30 -2.73 6.52
C SER A 41 -42.30 -3.81 6.11
N LEU A 42 -42.79 -4.89 5.48
CA LEU A 42 -42.01 -5.67 4.51
C LEU A 42 -42.14 -4.95 3.14
N PRO A 43 -41.12 -4.94 2.27
CA PRO A 43 -40.07 -5.94 2.14
C PRO A 43 -38.66 -5.37 2.33
N LEU A 44 -37.74 -6.23 2.80
CA LEU A 44 -36.29 -6.18 2.58
C LEU A 44 -35.74 -4.79 2.23
N SER A 45 -35.48 -3.98 3.26
CA SER A 45 -34.91 -2.65 3.08
C SER A 45 -33.58 -2.74 2.31
N PRO A 46 -33.38 -1.92 1.25
CA PRO A 46 -32.12 -1.86 0.51
C PRO A 46 -30.89 -1.65 1.41
N ASP A 47 -31.07 -0.99 2.55
CA ASP A 47 -29.99 -0.70 3.50
C ASP A 47 -29.25 -1.94 4.01
N ILE A 48 -29.93 -3.08 4.18
CA ILE A 48 -29.29 -4.32 4.64
C ILE A 48 -28.34 -4.84 3.54
N ALA A 49 -28.80 -4.89 2.28
CA ALA A 49 -27.99 -5.35 1.16
C ALA A 49 -26.81 -4.40 0.86
N PHE A 50 -27.01 -3.08 0.99
CA PHE A 50 -25.95 -2.08 0.83
C PHE A 50 -24.88 -2.15 1.95
N SER A 51 -25.27 -2.42 3.19
CA SER A 51 -24.34 -2.62 4.31
C SER A 51 -23.41 -3.81 4.07
N TRP A 52 -23.94 -4.95 3.64
CA TRP A 52 -23.13 -6.13 3.31
C TRP A 52 -22.24 -5.91 2.09
N LEU A 53 -22.67 -5.13 1.11
CA LEU A 53 -21.83 -4.74 -0.03
C LEU A 53 -20.61 -3.92 0.43
N GLN A 54 -20.77 -3.04 1.42
CA GLN A 54 -19.66 -2.31 2.03
C GLN A 54 -18.70 -3.25 2.77
N VAL A 55 -19.20 -4.24 3.52
CA VAL A 55 -18.36 -5.25 4.17
C VAL A 55 -17.57 -6.04 3.13
N ILE A 56 -18.20 -6.46 2.02
CA ILE A 56 -17.53 -7.19 0.94
C ILE A 56 -16.47 -6.30 0.27
N ALA A 57 -16.79 -5.05 -0.04
CA ALA A 57 -15.86 -4.11 -0.65
C ALA A 57 -14.65 -3.83 0.27
N ASN A 58 -14.91 -3.57 1.56
CA ASN A 58 -13.86 -3.36 2.56
C ASN A 58 -13.04 -4.63 2.78
N GLY A 59 -13.66 -5.81 2.79
CA GLY A 59 -12.98 -7.10 2.86
C GLY A 59 -12.07 -7.34 1.66
N GLY A 60 -12.54 -7.03 0.45
CA GLY A 60 -11.74 -7.10 -0.77
C GLY A 60 -10.54 -6.14 -0.75
N MET A 61 -10.75 -4.91 -0.25
CA MET A 61 -9.69 -3.94 -0.02
C MET A 61 -8.66 -4.48 0.97
N VAL A 62 -9.10 -5.03 2.11
CA VAL A 62 -8.23 -5.61 3.14
C VAL A 62 -7.40 -6.76 2.57
N LEU A 63 -8.01 -7.70 1.84
CA LEU A 63 -7.31 -8.81 1.19
C LEU A 63 -6.26 -8.31 0.18
N THR A 64 -6.63 -7.32 -0.64
CA THR A 64 -5.75 -6.75 -1.66
C THR A 64 -4.55 -6.04 -1.03
N LEU A 65 -4.78 -5.19 -0.02
CA LEU A 65 -3.71 -4.52 0.73
C LEU A 65 -2.84 -5.51 1.51
N SER A 66 -3.44 -6.55 2.07
CA SER A 66 -2.71 -7.62 2.75
C SER A 66 -1.73 -8.31 1.81
N PHE A 67 -2.22 -8.71 0.64
CA PHE A 67 -1.39 -9.30 -0.40
C PHE A 67 -0.27 -8.35 -0.83
N ALA A 68 -0.61 -7.07 -1.04
CA ALA A 68 0.36 -6.07 -1.47
C ALA A 68 1.44 -5.81 -0.42
N PHE A 69 1.10 -5.79 0.88
CA PHE A 69 2.07 -5.71 1.96
C PHE A 69 2.95 -6.96 2.04
N ILE A 70 2.40 -8.16 1.90
CA ILE A 70 3.20 -9.40 1.86
C ILE A 70 4.24 -9.34 0.73
N VAL A 71 3.81 -8.91 -0.46
CA VAL A 71 4.71 -8.72 -1.61
C VAL A 71 5.78 -7.67 -1.28
N LEU A 72 5.41 -6.52 -0.72
CA LEU A 72 6.35 -5.48 -0.32
C LEU A 72 7.40 -5.98 0.70
N LEU A 73 6.98 -6.83 1.64
CA LEU A 73 7.87 -7.47 2.60
C LEU A 73 8.85 -8.44 1.94
N GLN A 74 8.37 -9.25 1.00
CA GLN A 74 9.23 -10.13 0.21
C GLN A 74 10.27 -9.32 -0.58
N LEU A 75 9.86 -8.23 -1.24
CA LEU A 75 10.77 -7.35 -1.98
C LEU A 75 11.79 -6.64 -1.06
N ASN A 76 11.37 -6.18 0.12
CA ASN A 76 12.30 -5.56 1.07
C ASN A 76 13.33 -6.57 1.59
N ARG A 77 12.92 -7.83 1.83
CA ARG A 77 13.83 -8.91 2.24
C ARG A 77 14.82 -9.27 1.15
N ALA A 78 14.32 -9.46 -0.07
CA ALA A 78 15.12 -9.69 -1.27
C ALA A 78 16.26 -8.69 -1.45
N MET A 79 15.91 -7.41 -1.34
CA MET A 79 16.84 -6.31 -1.56
C MET A 79 17.91 -6.22 -0.46
N GLN A 80 17.60 -6.64 0.77
CA GLN A 80 18.60 -6.76 1.83
C GLN A 80 19.59 -7.90 1.60
N GLN A 81 19.17 -8.95 0.90
CA GLN A 81 20.01 -10.11 0.59
C GLN A 81 20.86 -9.90 -0.68
N HIS A 82 20.85 -8.69 -1.26
CA HIS A 82 21.55 -8.36 -2.52
C HIS A 82 21.23 -9.33 -3.68
N GLN A 83 20.08 -9.99 -3.64
CA GLN A 83 19.67 -10.88 -4.72
C GLN A 83 18.99 -10.10 -5.85
N PHE A 84 19.35 -10.44 -7.09
CA PHE A 84 18.63 -9.95 -8.28
C PHE A 84 17.20 -10.47 -8.24
N TRP A 85 16.23 -9.56 -8.16
CA TRP A 85 14.84 -9.92 -7.95
C TRP A 85 14.00 -9.52 -9.16
N PRO A 86 13.37 -10.47 -9.87
CA PRO A 86 12.52 -10.16 -11.01
C PRO A 86 11.23 -9.48 -10.54
N LEU A 87 10.97 -8.29 -11.06
CA LEU A 87 9.72 -7.56 -10.89
C LEU A 87 8.69 -8.12 -11.87
N THR A 88 7.90 -9.10 -11.41
CA THR A 88 6.74 -9.58 -12.15
C THR A 88 5.64 -8.48 -12.17
N PRO A 89 4.75 -8.47 -13.17
CA PRO A 89 3.65 -7.49 -13.26
C PRO A 89 2.83 -7.40 -11.97
N VAL A 90 2.57 -8.55 -11.33
CA VAL A 90 1.87 -8.66 -10.04
C VAL A 90 2.57 -7.86 -8.93
N ARG A 91 3.90 -7.88 -8.89
CA ARG A 91 4.69 -7.16 -7.88
C ARG A 91 4.69 -5.66 -8.12
N ILE A 92 4.68 -5.24 -9.39
CA ILE A 92 4.53 -3.84 -9.77
C ILE A 92 3.14 -3.35 -9.37
N ALA A 93 2.08 -4.12 -9.66
CA ALA A 93 0.72 -3.79 -9.23
C ALA A 93 0.64 -3.65 -7.70
N ALA A 94 1.22 -4.59 -6.94
CA ALA A 94 1.29 -4.50 -5.48
C ALA A 94 2.00 -3.23 -5.00
N LEU A 95 3.13 -2.84 -5.62
CA LEU A 95 3.83 -1.59 -5.31
C LEU A 95 2.97 -0.37 -5.60
N LEU A 96 2.29 -0.35 -6.74
CA LEU A 96 1.39 0.75 -7.14
C LEU A 96 0.19 0.87 -6.21
N ILE A 97 -0.41 -0.25 -5.79
CA ILE A 97 -1.50 -0.27 -4.81
C ILE A 97 -1.02 0.33 -3.49
N VAL A 98 0.08 -0.17 -2.92
CA VAL A 98 0.60 0.36 -1.65
C VAL A 98 0.94 1.85 -1.80
N LEU A 99 1.51 2.25 -2.93
CA LEU A 99 1.84 3.64 -3.21
C LEU A 99 0.57 4.50 -3.28
N ALA A 100 -0.46 4.07 -4.01
CA ALA A 100 -1.73 4.79 -4.14
C ALA A 100 -2.42 5.03 -2.78
N PHE A 101 -2.34 4.05 -1.87
CA PHE A 101 -2.91 4.18 -0.53
C PHE A 101 -2.04 4.99 0.45
N SER A 102 -0.74 5.15 0.18
CA SER A 102 0.20 5.84 1.09
C SER A 102 0.62 7.24 0.63
N LEU A 103 0.48 7.56 -0.66
CA LEU A 103 0.77 8.89 -1.21
C LEU A 103 -0.11 10.01 -0.62
N PRO A 104 -1.42 9.79 -0.38
CA PRO A 104 -2.28 10.81 0.23
C PRO A 104 -1.77 11.23 1.61
N ALA A 105 -1.21 10.31 2.39
CA ALA A 105 -0.65 10.63 3.70
C ALA A 105 0.56 11.56 3.60
N TRP A 106 1.45 11.34 2.62
CA TRP A 106 2.57 12.24 2.33
C TRP A 106 2.07 13.65 1.98
N TRP A 107 1.06 13.74 1.12
CA TRP A 107 0.45 15.01 0.72
C TRP A 107 -0.18 15.75 1.91
N GLN A 108 -0.92 15.04 2.76
CA GLN A 108 -1.53 15.60 3.96
C GLN A 108 -0.49 16.13 4.95
N TRP A 109 0.62 15.41 5.15
CA TRP A 109 1.71 15.87 6.02
C TRP A 109 2.43 17.10 5.47
N LEU A 110 2.60 17.22 4.14
CA LEU A 110 3.13 18.43 3.51
C LEU A 110 2.23 19.65 3.76
N TRP A 111 0.92 19.48 3.58
CA TRP A 111 -0.06 20.53 3.88
C TRP A 111 -0.15 20.87 5.36
N ALA A 112 -0.11 19.87 6.24
CA ALA A 112 -0.10 20.08 7.68
C ALA A 112 1.13 20.91 8.10
N GLY A 113 2.32 20.59 7.56
CA GLY A 113 3.53 21.37 7.80
C GLY A 113 3.43 22.81 7.27
N TRP A 114 2.84 22.99 6.09
CA TRP A 114 2.58 24.32 5.52
C TRP A 114 1.63 25.14 6.40
N ALA A 115 0.52 24.55 6.82
CA ALA A 115 -0.48 25.22 7.64
C ALA A 115 0.03 25.51 9.07
N LEU A 116 0.86 24.63 9.65
CA LEU A 116 1.59 24.88 10.89
C LEU A 116 2.53 26.09 10.76
N ALA A 117 3.22 26.22 9.63
CA ALA A 117 4.06 27.40 9.35
C ALA A 117 3.24 28.71 9.25
N HIS A 118 1.95 28.60 8.91
CA HIS A 118 0.99 29.72 8.91
C HIS A 118 0.29 29.91 10.27
N GLY A 119 0.71 29.19 11.32
CA GLY A 119 0.16 29.31 12.66
C GLY A 119 -1.17 28.59 12.89
N GLN A 120 -1.62 27.75 11.96
CA GLN A 120 -2.84 26.96 12.15
C GLN A 120 -2.54 25.64 12.84
N MET A 121 -3.29 25.34 13.90
CA MET A 121 -3.25 24.05 14.59
C MET A 121 -4.12 23.05 13.85
N VAL A 122 -3.52 22.32 12.91
CA VAL A 122 -4.21 21.33 12.04
C VAL A 122 -4.04 19.89 12.55
N VAL A 123 -3.31 19.71 13.65
CA VAL A 123 -3.07 18.39 14.25
C VAL A 123 -4.12 18.13 15.32
N GLU A 124 -4.98 17.14 15.07
CA GLU A 124 -5.98 16.70 16.02
C GLU A 124 -5.38 15.72 17.05
N TRP A 125 -5.34 16.14 18.31
CA TRP A 125 -4.77 15.35 19.41
C TRP A 125 -5.77 14.39 20.06
N HIS A 126 -7.07 14.51 19.74
CA HIS A 126 -8.12 13.70 20.35
C HIS A 126 -8.08 12.24 19.90
N ASN A 127 -7.61 12.01 18.68
CA ASN A 127 -7.70 10.75 17.97
C ASN A 127 -6.30 10.20 17.63
N LEU A 128 -5.52 9.92 18.68
CA LEU A 128 -4.12 9.48 18.59
C LEU A 128 -3.90 8.27 17.66
N ARG A 129 -4.86 7.35 17.58
CA ARG A 129 -4.80 6.20 16.67
C ARG A 129 -4.59 6.63 15.22
N TYR A 130 -5.41 7.56 14.72
CA TYR A 130 -5.32 8.05 13.34
C TYR A 130 -4.04 8.83 13.10
N LEU A 131 -3.58 9.60 14.09
CA LEU A 131 -2.30 10.29 14.03
C LEU A 131 -1.15 9.29 13.84
N ILE A 132 -1.08 8.24 14.65
CA ILE A 132 -0.04 7.20 14.56
C ILE A 132 -0.08 6.50 13.20
N VAL A 133 -1.27 6.11 12.73
CA VAL A 133 -1.45 5.44 11.43
C VAL A 133 -0.98 6.34 10.28
N SER A 134 -1.34 7.63 10.31
CA SER A 134 -0.91 8.59 9.28
C SER A 134 0.61 8.73 9.20
N ILE A 135 1.31 8.70 10.35
CA ILE A 135 2.77 8.74 10.41
C ILE A 135 3.36 7.43 9.89
N LEU A 136 2.77 6.30 10.27
CA LEU A 136 3.22 4.98 9.81
C LEU A 136 3.08 4.82 8.29
N LEU A 137 2.05 5.42 7.68
CA LEU A 137 1.81 5.41 6.22
C LEU A 137 2.92 6.10 5.41
N LEU A 138 3.70 7.02 6.00
CA LEU A 138 4.85 7.64 5.33
C LEU A 138 5.92 6.60 4.96
N TYR A 139 6.05 5.55 5.77
CA TYR A 139 7.09 4.53 5.64
C TYR A 139 6.93 3.61 4.40
N PRO A 140 5.78 2.96 4.14
CA PRO A 140 5.60 2.15 2.94
C PRO A 140 5.75 2.97 1.65
N ALA A 141 5.27 4.22 1.62
CA ALA A 141 5.48 5.13 0.48
C ALA A 141 6.97 5.35 0.20
N TYR A 142 7.74 5.69 1.23
CA TYR A 142 9.19 5.84 1.12
C TYR A 142 9.88 4.56 0.63
N LEU A 143 9.44 3.40 1.13
CA LEU A 143 10.03 2.12 0.76
C LEU A 143 9.75 1.77 -0.72
N CYS A 144 8.53 2.00 -1.20
CA CYS A 144 8.16 1.88 -2.61
C CYS A 144 8.99 2.82 -3.49
N LEU A 145 9.11 4.10 -3.13
CA LEU A 145 9.92 5.08 -3.85
C LEU A 145 11.39 4.66 -3.91
N ARG A 146 11.95 4.18 -2.80
CA ARG A 146 13.33 3.70 -2.74
C ARG A 146 13.56 2.50 -3.66
N LEU A 147 12.64 1.53 -3.67
CA LEU A 147 12.69 0.37 -4.56
C LEU A 147 12.67 0.81 -6.04
N MET A 148 11.75 1.72 -6.40
CA MET A 148 11.66 2.26 -7.76
C MET A 148 12.90 3.09 -8.14
N TRP A 149 13.47 3.84 -7.20
CA TRP A 149 14.68 4.65 -7.43
C TRP A 149 15.92 3.80 -7.71
N ILE A 150 16.15 2.76 -6.90
CA ILE A 150 17.27 1.81 -7.11
C ILE A 150 17.15 1.16 -8.49
N ARG A 151 15.93 0.76 -8.87
CA ARG A 151 15.61 0.21 -10.19
C ARG A 151 15.89 1.20 -11.31
N ASN A 152 15.41 2.44 -11.19
CA ASN A 152 15.62 3.47 -12.20
C ASN A 152 17.13 3.68 -12.43
N ARG A 153 17.92 3.80 -11.34
CA ARG A 153 19.39 3.89 -11.43
C ARG A 153 20.04 2.70 -12.11
N GLN A 154 19.53 1.48 -11.93
CA GLN A 154 20.07 0.29 -12.60
C GLN A 154 19.74 0.26 -14.11
N HIS A 155 18.57 0.75 -14.50
CA HIS A 155 18.20 0.89 -15.91
C HIS A 155 18.98 2.02 -16.58
N THR A 156 19.12 3.18 -15.94
CA THR A 156 19.90 4.30 -16.48
C THR A 156 21.39 4.01 -16.54
N ARG A 157 21.92 3.09 -15.70
CA ARG A 157 23.31 2.60 -15.78
C ARG A 157 23.55 1.57 -16.88
N LYS A 158 22.53 1.19 -17.64
CA LYS A 158 22.69 0.32 -18.82
C LYS A 158 22.53 1.10 -20.14
N PRO A 159 23.33 2.15 -20.43
CA PRO A 159 23.50 2.62 -21.80
C PRO A 159 24.68 1.89 -22.46
N ASP A 160 24.35 1.12 -23.49
CA ASP A 160 25.16 0.91 -24.70
C ASP A 160 26.51 0.17 -24.59
N SER A 161 26.46 -1.14 -24.37
CA SER A 161 27.56 -2.04 -24.72
C SER A 161 26.99 -3.30 -25.38
N GLY A 162 26.50 -3.18 -26.61
CA GLY A 162 25.92 -4.36 -27.27
C GLY A 162 25.43 -4.25 -28.71
N HIS A 163 25.67 -3.16 -29.44
CA HIS A 163 25.39 -3.18 -30.88
C HIS A 163 26.54 -2.56 -31.70
N THR A 164 27.59 -3.35 -31.89
CA THR A 164 28.36 -3.27 -33.13
C THR A 164 28.36 -4.67 -33.71
N ILE A 165 27.31 -5.00 -34.45
CA ILE A 165 27.41 -6.09 -35.42
C ILE A 165 28.35 -5.56 -36.50
N SER A 166 29.59 -6.07 -36.52
CA SER A 166 30.50 -5.84 -37.63
C SER A 166 29.95 -6.62 -38.83
N PRO A 167 29.67 -5.99 -39.99
CA PRO A 167 29.11 -6.66 -41.17
C PRO A 167 30.11 -7.55 -41.93
N ASP A 168 31.18 -8.02 -41.28
CA ASP A 168 32.34 -8.65 -41.93
C ASP A 168 32.39 -10.20 -41.80
N GLN A 169 31.28 -10.82 -41.43
CA GLN A 169 31.14 -12.28 -41.44
C GLN A 169 30.05 -12.71 -42.44
N MET A 170 30.32 -12.51 -43.72
CA MET A 170 29.63 -13.21 -44.80
C MET A 170 30.52 -14.38 -45.26
N PRO A 171 29.98 -15.59 -45.48
CA PRO A 171 30.77 -16.80 -45.74
C PRO A 171 31.48 -16.74 -47.10
N PRO A 172 32.59 -17.50 -47.28
CA PRO A 172 33.28 -17.55 -48.56
C PRO A 172 32.39 -18.22 -49.62
N SER A 173 32.10 -17.49 -50.69
CA SER A 173 31.60 -18.04 -51.94
C SER A 173 32.80 -18.36 -52.86
N ALA A 174 33.29 -19.60 -52.79
CA ALA A 174 33.95 -20.34 -53.88
C ALA A 174 34.28 -21.77 -53.39
#